data_AF-A0A935YA74-F1
#
_entry.id   AF-A0A935YA74-F1
#
_cell.length_a   1.000
_cell.length_b   1.000
_cell.length_c   1.000
_cell.angle_alpha   90.00
_cell.angle_beta   90.00
_cell.angle_gamma   90.00
#
_symmetry.space_group_name_H-M   'P 1'
#
loop_
_entity.id
_entity.type
_entity.pdbx_description
1 polymer ?
#
loop_
_entity_poly.entity_id
_entity_poly.type
_entity_poly.pdbx_seq_one_letter_code
_entity_poly.pdbx_strand_id
1 'polypeptide(L)'
;MTIIRPRPEDRISRNNQTFTETWLRAFHGVIDAVSGAAPPKVPTVYINPTGSQRGLPSSDEDGQLVLVMDEAGGAVLAFSVGGQWRRVTDRAVIS
;
A
#
# COMPACT_ATOMS: atom_id res chain seq x y z
N MET A 1 -29.89 -6.04 -18.35
CA MET A 1 -28.62 -5.43 -17.91
C MET A 1 -28.94 -4.47 -16.78
N THR A 2 -28.82 -4.91 -15.54
CA THR A 2 -29.18 -4.10 -14.37
C THR A 2 -27.99 -3.21 -14.02
N ILE A 3 -28.10 -1.92 -14.30
CA ILE A 3 -27.10 -0.94 -13.86
C ILE A 3 -27.26 -0.80 -12.36
N ILE A 4 -26.33 -1.38 -11.59
CA ILE A 4 -26.27 -1.22 -10.14
C ILE A 4 -26.09 0.27 -9.88
N ARG A 5 -27.17 0.94 -9.49
CA ARG A 5 -27.11 2.35 -9.16
C ARG A 5 -26.46 2.47 -7.79
N PRO A 6 -25.42 3.29 -7.65
CA PRO A 6 -24.75 3.48 -6.38
C PRO A 6 -25.70 4.12 -5.36
N ARG A 7 -25.44 3.87 -4.08
CA ARG A 7 -26.33 4.27 -2.99
C ARG A 7 -26.48 5.81 -2.95
N PRO A 8 -27.66 6.35 -2.59
CA PRO A 8 -27.93 7.78 -2.63
C PRO A 8 -26.91 8.64 -1.87
N GLU A 9 -26.40 8.13 -0.75
CA GLU A 9 -25.42 8.78 0.12
C GLU A 9 -24.03 8.96 -0.53
N ASP A 10 -23.66 8.12 -1.50
CA ASP A 10 -22.37 8.19 -2.19
C ASP A 10 -22.40 9.07 -3.45
N ARG A 11 -23.55 9.67 -3.77
CA ARG A 11 -23.77 10.39 -5.02
C ARG A 11 -23.39 11.86 -4.90
N ILE A 12 -22.47 12.27 -5.75
CA ILE A 12 -22.17 13.67 -6.01
C ILE A 12 -22.89 14.04 -7.31
N SER A 13 -23.68 15.12 -7.26
CA SER A 13 -24.36 15.68 -8.43
C SER A 13 -23.75 17.03 -8.79
N ARG A 14 -23.18 17.14 -9.98
CA ARG A 14 -22.68 18.40 -10.56
C ARG A 14 -23.07 18.45 -12.03
N ASN A 15 -23.59 19.57 -12.51
CA ASN A 15 -23.92 19.80 -13.92
C ASN A 15 -24.72 18.65 -14.58
N ASN A 16 -25.77 18.17 -13.89
CA ASN A 16 -26.64 17.08 -14.37
C ASN A 16 -25.93 15.72 -14.60
N GLN A 17 -24.72 15.55 -14.07
CA GLN A 17 -24.02 14.26 -14.02
C GLN A 17 -23.96 13.76 -12.58
N THR A 18 -24.32 12.49 -12.38
CA THR A 18 -24.26 11.82 -11.09
C THR A 18 -23.12 10.81 -11.13
N PHE A 19 -22.14 11.00 -10.28
CA PHE A 19 -21.03 10.08 -10.08
C PHE A 19 -20.93 9.71 -8.60
N THR A 20 -20.24 8.61 -8.32
CA THR A 20 -19.94 8.26 -6.93
C THR A 20 -18.66 8.90 -6.47
N GLU A 21 -18.59 9.17 -5.17
CA GLU A 21 -17.33 9.52 -4.53
C GLU A 21 -16.25 8.45 -4.76
N THR A 22 -16.64 7.17 -4.74
CA THR A 22 -15.75 6.03 -5.05
C THR A 22 -15.19 6.07 -6.48
N TRP A 23 -16.03 6.37 -7.47
CA TRP A 23 -15.60 6.48 -8.88
C TRP A 23 -14.68 7.67 -9.08
N LEU A 24 -14.99 8.81 -8.45
CA LEU A 24 -14.16 10.01 -8.52
C LEU A 24 -12.77 9.77 -7.89
N ARG A 25 -12.71 9.11 -6.72
CA ARG A 25 -11.45 8.73 -6.06
C ARG A 25 -10.62 7.79 -6.93
N ALA A 26 -11.26 6.80 -7.56
CA ALA A 26 -10.58 5.86 -8.46
C ALA A 26 -10.03 6.58 -9.72
N PHE A 27 -10.82 7.47 -10.32
CA PHE A 27 -10.40 8.23 -11.48
C PHE A 27 -9.20 9.15 -11.18
N HIS A 28 -9.24 9.90 -10.07
CA HIS A 28 -8.10 10.71 -9.66
C HIS A 28 -6.85 9.85 -9.40
N GLY A 29 -6.99 8.68 -8.76
CA GLY A 29 -5.86 7.77 -8.56
C GLY A 29 -5.20 7.31 -9.87
N VAL A 30 -5.98 7.08 -10.94
CA VAL A 30 -5.46 6.75 -12.27
C VAL A 30 -4.74 7.94 -12.91
N ILE A 31 -5.36 9.12 -12.87
CA ILE A 31 -4.76 10.33 -13.42
C ILE A 31 -3.46 10.67 -12.71
N ASP A 32 -3.43 10.57 -11.39
CA ASP A 32 -2.25 10.83 -10.57
C ASP A 32 -1.12 9.82 -10.90
N ALA A 33 -1.45 8.53 -11.06
CA ALA A 33 -0.47 7.50 -11.42
C ALA A 33 0.12 7.71 -12.83
N VAL A 34 -0.71 8.06 -13.82
CA VAL A 34 -0.28 8.29 -15.21
C VAL A 34 0.49 9.59 -15.37
N SER A 35 0.10 10.63 -14.62
CA SER A 35 0.77 11.94 -14.65
C SER A 35 2.04 12.01 -13.80
N GLY A 36 2.32 10.97 -13.02
CA GLY A 36 3.40 10.99 -12.02
C GLY A 36 3.13 11.94 -10.85
N ALA A 37 1.92 12.50 -10.75
CA ALA A 37 1.47 13.33 -9.64
C ALA A 37 1.02 12.49 -8.43
N ALA A 38 0.92 11.16 -8.59
CA ALA A 38 0.69 10.24 -7.49
C ALA A 38 1.72 10.52 -6.40
N PRO A 39 1.26 10.82 -5.17
CA PRO A 39 2.20 10.99 -4.07
C PRO A 39 3.04 9.72 -3.99
N PRO A 40 4.37 9.84 -3.77
CA PRO A 40 5.18 8.67 -3.50
C PRO A 40 4.50 7.93 -2.36
N LYS A 41 4.18 6.64 -2.56
CA LYS A 41 3.61 5.81 -1.50
C LYS A 41 4.62 5.81 -0.35
N VAL A 42 4.35 6.59 0.69
CA VAL A 42 5.22 6.68 1.87
C VAL A 42 5.12 5.34 2.59
N PRO A 43 6.26 4.69 2.87
CA PRO A 43 6.25 3.32 3.33
C PRO A 43 5.60 3.18 4.70
N THR A 44 4.68 2.23 4.82
CA THR A 44 4.01 1.90 6.07
C THR A 44 4.92 1.06 6.95
N VAL A 45 5.48 1.64 8.01
CA VAL A 45 6.38 0.96 8.96
C VAL A 45 5.58 0.04 9.90
N TYR A 46 5.79 -1.28 9.78
CA TYR A 46 5.31 -2.29 10.73
C TYR A 46 6.44 -2.73 11.65
N ILE A 47 6.16 -2.87 12.95
CA ILE A 47 7.13 -3.37 13.94
C ILE A 47 6.89 -4.86 14.15
N ASN A 48 7.84 -5.72 13.77
CA ASN A 48 7.81 -7.13 14.14
C ASN A 48 8.86 -7.42 15.23
N PRO A 49 8.44 -7.75 16.46
CA PRO A 49 9.36 -7.99 17.57
C PRO A 49 10.14 -9.31 17.46
N THR A 50 9.77 -10.21 16.55
CA THR A 50 10.33 -11.58 16.50
C THR A 50 11.35 -11.82 15.39
N GLY A 51 11.61 -10.84 14.51
CA GLY A 51 12.53 -10.98 13.39
C GLY A 51 12.12 -12.01 12.32
N SER A 52 10.99 -12.71 12.52
CA SER A 52 10.47 -13.71 11.59
C SER A 52 9.58 -13.09 10.50
N GLN A 53 9.39 -13.76 9.37
CA GLN A 53 8.41 -13.31 8.36
C GLN A 53 6.97 -13.40 8.89
N ARG A 54 6.73 -14.27 9.89
CA ARG A 54 5.41 -14.51 10.47
C ARG A 54 4.89 -13.25 11.16
N GLY A 55 3.83 -12.67 10.59
CA GLY A 55 3.20 -11.44 11.11
C GLY A 55 3.60 -10.17 10.35
N LEU A 56 4.47 -10.25 9.35
CA LEU A 56 4.66 -9.16 8.40
C LEU A 56 3.44 -9.06 7.46
N PRO A 57 3.10 -7.86 6.98
CA PRO A 57 2.15 -7.69 5.89
C PRO A 57 2.66 -8.40 4.62
N SER A 58 1.76 -8.61 3.64
CA SER A 58 2.15 -9.17 2.36
C SER A 58 3.26 -8.35 1.71
N SER A 59 4.30 -9.02 1.22
CA SER A 59 5.40 -8.43 0.45
C SER A 59 5.10 -8.36 -1.05
N ASP A 60 3.87 -8.58 -1.50
CA ASP A 60 3.55 -8.60 -2.94
C ASP A 60 3.70 -7.22 -3.60
N GLU A 61 3.59 -6.14 -2.82
CA GLU A 61 3.84 -4.79 -3.29
C GLU A 61 5.30 -4.37 -3.05
N ASP A 62 5.96 -3.87 -4.09
CA ASP A 62 7.28 -3.25 -4.00
C ASP A 62 7.25 -1.92 -3.23
N GLY A 63 8.37 -1.58 -2.59
CA GLY A 63 8.58 -0.24 -2.01
C GLY A 63 7.94 -0.02 -0.63
N GLN A 64 7.43 -1.07 0.00
CA GLN A 64 7.03 -1.05 1.41
C GLN A 64 8.25 -1.16 2.32
N LEU A 65 8.20 -0.58 3.53
CA LEU A 65 9.24 -0.74 4.56
C LEU A 65 8.67 -1.27 5.86
N VAL A 66 9.42 -2.10 6.58
CA VAL A 66 9.08 -2.59 7.91
C VAL A 66 10.28 -2.45 8.83
N LEU A 67 10.02 -2.33 10.14
CA LEU A 67 11.04 -2.39 11.18
C LEU A 67 11.01 -3.78 11.80
N VAL A 68 12.08 -4.54 11.64
CA VAL A 68 12.24 -5.89 12.19
C VAL A 68 13.36 -5.92 13.21
N MET A 69 13.33 -6.87 14.12
CA MET A 69 14.47 -7.18 14.97
C MET A 69 15.40 -8.15 14.23
N ASP A 70 16.71 -7.91 14.27
CA ASP A 70 17.70 -8.90 13.83
C ASP A 70 17.92 -9.99 14.88
N GLU A 71 18.77 -10.96 14.55
CA GLU A 71 19.11 -12.09 15.43
C GLU A 71 19.89 -11.66 16.68
N ALA A 72 20.52 -10.49 16.66
CA ALA A 72 21.21 -9.88 17.80
C ALA A 72 20.28 -9.02 18.67
N GLY A 73 18.99 -8.89 18.30
CA GLY A 73 18.02 -8.04 18.99
C GLY A 73 18.15 -6.55 18.67
N GLY A 74 18.80 -6.19 17.56
CA GLY A 74 18.88 -4.83 17.03
C GLY A 74 17.72 -4.53 16.06
N ALA A 75 17.17 -3.31 16.12
CA ALA A 75 16.14 -2.89 15.18
C ALA A 75 16.75 -2.55 13.81
N VAL A 76 16.25 -3.21 12.76
CA VAL A 76 16.73 -3.10 11.38
C VAL A 76 15.54 -2.79 10.46
N LEU A 77 15.74 -1.82 9.56
CA LEU A 77 14.79 -1.53 8.51
C LEU A 77 14.87 -2.63 7.43
N ALA A 78 13.71 -3.05 6.92
CA ALA A 78 13.60 -3.97 5.80
C ALA A 78 12.63 -3.43 4.74
N PHE A 79 12.79 -3.86 3.51
CA PHE A 79 12.00 -3.42 2.36
C PHE A 79 11.43 -4.60 1.57
N SER A 80 10.27 -4.39 0.96
CA SER A 80 9.63 -5.37 0.09
C SER A 80 10.15 -5.26 -1.35
N VAL A 81 10.40 -6.40 -1.97
CA VAL A 81 10.83 -6.56 -3.38
C VAL A 81 9.88 -7.44 -4.22
N GLY A 82 8.60 -7.53 -3.83
CA GLY A 82 7.59 -8.18 -4.68
C GLY A 82 7.55 -9.68 -4.47
N GLY A 83 7.39 -10.09 -3.21
CA GLY A 83 7.27 -11.47 -2.77
C GLY A 83 8.24 -11.85 -1.64
N GLN A 84 9.20 -10.97 -1.33
CA GLN A 84 10.15 -11.16 -0.23
C GLN A 84 10.42 -9.87 0.52
N TRP A 85 10.62 -10.00 1.83
CA TRP A 85 11.16 -8.94 2.69
C TRP A 85 12.68 -9.09 2.78
N ARG A 86 13.41 -7.98 2.60
CA ARG A 86 14.88 -7.96 2.68
C ARG A 86 15.37 -6.85 3.60
N ARG A 87 16.36 -7.14 4.44
CA ARG A 87 16.98 -6.13 5.32
C ARG A 87 17.73 -5.09 4.49
N VAL A 88 17.70 -3.82 4.92
CA VAL A 88 18.42 -2.72 4.24
C VAL A 88 19.94 -2.86 4.39
N THR A 89 20.40 -3.45 5.50
CA THR A 89 21.81 -3.56 5.84
C THR A 89 22.58 -4.53 4.97
N ASP A 90 22.06 -5.75 4.80
CA ASP A 90 22.77 -6.85 4.13
C ASP A 90 21.97 -7.49 2.98
N ARG A 91 20.74 -7.04 2.76
CA ARG A 91 19.80 -7.62 1.78
C ARG A 91 19.53 -9.11 2.02
N ALA A 92 19.76 -9.64 3.22
CA ALA A 92 19.31 -10.98 3.55
C ALA A 92 17.78 -11.04 3.53
N VAL A 93 17.24 -12.18 3.06
CA VAL A 93 15.79 -12.44 3.09
C VAL A 93 15.37 -12.74 4.52
N ILE A 94 14.26 -12.15 4.96
CA ILE A 94 13.65 -12.43 6.25
C ILE A 94 12.76 -13.66 6.10
N SER A 95 12.98 -14.68 6.93
CA SER A 95 12.25 -15.96 6.94
C SER A 95 11.28 -16.08 8.10
#